data_AF-T1BDY8-F1
#
_entry.id   AF-T1BDY8-F1
#
_cell.length_a   1.000
_cell.length_b   1.000
_cell.length_c   1.000
_cell.angle_alpha   90.00
_cell.angle_beta   90.00
_cell.angle_gamma   90.00
#
_symmetry.space_group_name_H-M   'P 1'
#
loop_
_entity.id
_entity.type
_entity.pdbx_description
1 polymer ?
#
loop_
_entity_poly.entity_id
_entity_poly.type
_entity_poly.pdbx_seq_one_letter_code
_entity_poly.pdbx_strand_id
1 'polypeptide(L)'
;EGQETDRLRAVWTLEDPRVVERIGGRRPSLEEESARWDRAQPLLETEEGPNGLRRPISVEEPTGLTEAVLEIPFDLAVLMEHDPESGRRWRHAVRDAFRAAFDLGWTVDDFAVVRKQHERRAGYFLRAPTSSPPVPADGN
;
A
#
# COMPACT_ATOMS: atom_id res chain seq x y z
N GLU A 1 -9.48 16.57 21.80
CA GLU A 1 -10.30 16.43 20.59
C GLU A 1 -10.10 15.03 20.01
N GLY A 2 -11.17 14.38 19.53
CA GLY A 2 -11.10 13.02 19.00
C GLY A 2 -10.41 13.02 17.64
N GLN A 3 -9.34 12.23 17.47
CA GLN A 3 -8.65 12.11 16.19
C GLN A 3 -9.57 11.36 15.20
N GLU A 4 -9.75 11.91 13.99
CA GLU A 4 -10.44 11.21 12.91
C GLU A 4 -9.82 9.83 12.72
N THR A 5 -10.65 8.78 12.79
CA THR A 5 -10.19 7.39 12.69
C THR A 5 -10.62 6.80 11.36
N ASP A 6 -9.64 6.36 10.57
CA ASP A 6 -9.88 5.55 9.37
C ASP A 6 -10.11 4.09 9.74
N ARG A 7 -11.03 3.40 9.04
CA ARG A 7 -11.34 1.99 9.26
C ARG A 7 -11.09 1.20 7.98
N LEU A 8 -10.26 0.16 8.08
CA LEU A 8 -9.99 -0.80 7.02
C LEU A 8 -10.57 -2.16 7.40
N ARG A 9 -11.25 -2.81 6.46
CA ARG A 9 -11.72 -4.20 6.61
C ARG A 9 -10.75 -5.12 5.92
N ALA A 10 -10.07 -5.97 6.68
CA ALA A 10 -9.22 -7.02 6.14
C ALA A 10 -10.00 -8.34 6.09
N VAL A 11 -9.96 -9.04 4.95
CA VAL A 11 -10.60 -10.35 4.74
C VAL A 11 -9.55 -11.35 4.28
N TRP A 12 -9.53 -12.52 4.92
CA TRP A 12 -8.44 -13.49 4.81
C TRP A 12 -9.07 -14.86 4.55
N THR A 13 -8.81 -15.44 3.38
CA THR A 13 -9.20 -16.81 3.07
C THR A 13 -8.04 -17.74 3.43
N LEU A 14 -8.22 -18.62 4.41
CA LEU A 14 -7.13 -19.46 4.92
C LEU A 14 -6.63 -20.49 3.90
N GLU A 15 -7.48 -20.85 2.94
CA GLU A 15 -7.20 -21.82 1.87
C GLU A 15 -6.53 -21.18 0.65
N ASP A 16 -6.35 -19.85 0.63
CA ASP A 16 -5.65 -19.16 -0.45
C ASP A 16 -4.20 -19.70 -0.53
N PRO A 17 -3.74 -20.15 -1.71
CA PRO A 17 -2.39 -20.68 -1.88
C PRO A 17 -1.30 -19.79 -1.29
N ARG A 18 -1.44 -18.46 -1.37
CA ARG A 18 -0.46 -17.51 -0.82
C ARG A 18 -0.38 -17.59 0.71
N VAL A 19 -1.53 -17.81 1.37
CA VAL A 19 -1.62 -17.93 2.82
C VAL A 19 -1.01 -19.25 3.26
N VAL A 20 -1.29 -20.33 2.54
CA VAL A 20 -0.70 -21.65 2.79
C VAL A 20 0.83 -21.61 2.64
N GLU A 21 1.36 -21.01 1.57
CA GLU A 21 2.81 -20.87 1.37
C GLU A 21 3.48 -20.05 2.50
N ARG A 22 2.82 -18.98 2.95
CA ARG A 22 3.30 -18.16 4.07
C ARG A 22 3.31 -18.91 5.39
N ILE A 23 2.28 -19.70 5.67
CA ILE A 23 2.25 -20.59 6.83
C ILE A 23 3.39 -21.62 6.74
N GLY A 24 3.69 -22.10 5.53
CA GLY A 24 4.84 -22.97 5.24
C GLY A 24 6.23 -22.31 5.36
N GLY A 25 6.29 -21.03 5.74
CA GLY A 25 7.54 -20.31 5.98
C GLY A 25 8.14 -19.63 4.74
N ARG A 26 7.49 -19.74 3.56
CA ARG A 26 7.94 -19.01 2.38
C ARG A 26 7.61 -17.53 2.56
N ARG A 27 8.64 -16.70 2.53
CA ARG A 27 8.53 -15.24 2.54
C ARG A 27 9.35 -14.68 1.38
N PRO A 28 8.90 -13.57 0.77
CA PRO A 28 9.73 -12.84 -0.16
C PRO A 28 11.07 -12.48 0.51
N SER A 29 12.15 -12.65 -0.22
CA SER A 29 13.45 -12.08 0.13
C SER A 29 13.41 -10.56 -0.04
N LEU A 30 14.32 -9.86 0.64
CA LEU A 30 14.45 -8.40 0.53
C LEU A 30 14.69 -7.93 -0.92
N GLU A 31 15.37 -8.75 -1.71
CA GLU A 31 15.63 -8.48 -3.13
C GLU A 31 14.34 -8.59 -3.96
N GLU A 32 13.52 -9.62 -3.71
CA GLU A 32 12.22 -9.78 -4.37
C GLU A 32 11.26 -8.63 -4.01
N GLU A 33 11.24 -8.20 -2.74
CA GLU A 33 10.43 -7.06 -2.29
C GLU A 33 10.91 -5.74 -2.91
N SER A 34 12.23 -5.52 -2.96
CA SER A 34 12.79 -4.31 -3.58
C SER A 34 12.49 -4.26 -5.07
N ALA A 35 12.67 -5.38 -5.79
CA ALA A 35 12.34 -5.47 -7.22
C ALA A 35 10.84 -5.34 -7.47
N ARG A 36 10.00 -5.82 -6.54
CA ARG A 36 8.55 -5.64 -6.55
C ARG A 36 8.15 -4.18 -6.39
N TRP A 37 8.80 -3.49 -5.47
CA TRP A 37 8.59 -2.07 -5.28
C TRP A 37 8.91 -1.27 -6.55
N ASP A 38 10.02 -1.58 -7.23
CA ASP A 38 10.46 -0.82 -8.41
C ASP A 38 9.57 -1.02 -9.64
N ARG A 39 8.87 -2.16 -9.75
CA ARG A 39 7.95 -2.46 -10.87
C ARG A 39 6.51 -1.97 -10.62
N ALA A 40 6.13 -1.77 -9.36
CA ALA A 40 4.78 -1.40 -8.98
C ALA A 40 4.53 0.10 -9.26
N GLN A 41 3.31 0.45 -9.64
CA GLN A 41 2.93 1.86 -9.78
C GLN A 41 2.91 2.56 -8.42
N PRO A 42 3.64 3.67 -8.20
CA PRO A 42 3.46 4.46 -6.99
C PRO A 42 2.10 5.16 -7.01
N LEU A 43 1.31 4.99 -5.94
CA LEU A 43 0.04 5.73 -5.74
C LEU A 43 0.21 7.03 -4.97
N LEU A 44 1.40 7.22 -4.39
CA LEU A 44 1.79 8.41 -3.67
C LEU A 44 3.16 8.82 -4.14
N GLU A 45 3.27 10.03 -4.64
CA GLU A 45 4.57 10.65 -4.86
C GLU A 45 5.03 11.32 -3.55
N THR A 46 6.31 11.14 -3.22
CA THR A 46 6.89 11.65 -1.98
C THR A 46 8.22 12.36 -2.23
N GLU A 47 8.42 13.47 -1.53
CA GLU A 47 9.66 14.23 -1.56
C GLU A 47 10.34 14.21 -0.18
N GLU A 48 11.66 14.43 -0.15
CA GLU A 48 12.40 14.62 1.09
C GLU A 48 12.17 16.03 1.61
N GLY A 49 11.62 16.15 2.82
CA GLY A 49 11.43 17.43 3.48
C GLY A 49 12.72 17.98 4.12
N PRO A 50 12.69 19.24 4.58
CA PRO A 50 13.85 19.93 5.18
C PRO A 50 14.40 19.28 6.45
N ASN A 51 13.62 18.40 7.09
CA ASN A 51 14.00 17.63 8.27
C ASN A 51 14.46 16.18 7.94
N GLY A 52 14.67 15.87 6.67
CA GLY A 52 14.97 14.51 6.20
C GLY A 52 13.78 13.55 6.29
N LEU A 53 12.59 14.05 6.66
CA LEU A 53 11.36 13.27 6.70
C LEU A 53 10.60 13.46 5.39
N ARG A 54 10.10 12.34 4.83
CA ARG A 54 9.30 12.39 3.61
C ARG A 54 7.95 13.04 3.81
N ARG A 55 7.47 13.70 2.77
CA ARG A 55 6.16 14.33 2.70
C ARG A 55 5.47 13.92 1.41
N PRO A 56 4.15 13.62 1.44
CA PRO A 56 3.41 13.32 0.22
C PRO A 56 3.22 14.62 -0.58
N ILE A 57 3.41 14.55 -1.90
CA ILE A 57 3.25 15.69 -2.82
C ILE A 57 2.01 15.54 -3.69
N SER A 58 1.70 14.31 -4.16
CA SER A 58 0.50 14.01 -4.94
C SER A 58 -0.02 12.61 -4.63
N VAL A 59 -1.30 12.42 -4.94
CA VAL A 59 -1.99 11.13 -4.94
C VAL A 59 -2.32 10.81 -6.38
N GLU A 60 -1.92 9.62 -6.83
CA GLU A 60 -2.17 9.15 -8.18
C GLU A 60 -3.20 8.02 -8.14
N GLU A 61 -4.09 8.00 -9.14
CA GLU A 61 -5.00 6.88 -9.33
C GLU A 61 -4.25 5.68 -9.92
N PRO A 62 -4.55 4.44 -9.49
CA PRO A 62 -3.98 3.27 -10.14
C PRO A 62 -4.47 3.17 -11.59
N THR A 63 -3.54 3.05 -12.54
CA THR A 63 -3.83 3.01 -13.99
C THR A 63 -3.21 1.78 -14.63
N GLY A 64 -4.00 1.00 -15.39
CA GLY A 64 -3.55 0.04 -16.41
C GLY A 64 -2.55 -1.08 -16.02
N LEU A 65 -1.99 -1.04 -14.81
CA LEU A 65 -1.00 -1.94 -14.27
C LEU A 65 -1.68 -2.96 -13.36
N THR A 66 -1.08 -4.14 -13.23
CA THR A 66 -1.62 -5.21 -12.38
C THR A 66 -1.30 -4.99 -10.90
N GLU A 67 -0.33 -4.13 -10.60
CA GLU A 67 0.20 -3.93 -9.27
C GLU A 67 0.61 -2.48 -9.02
N ALA A 68 0.31 -2.00 -7.81
CA ALA A 68 0.63 -0.67 -7.34
C ALA A 68 1.19 -0.73 -5.91
N VAL A 69 1.90 0.32 -5.51
CA VAL A 69 2.47 0.49 -4.18
C VAL A 69 2.00 1.82 -3.59
N LEU A 70 1.41 1.74 -2.40
CA LEU A 70 1.02 2.88 -1.59
C LEU A 70 2.06 3.03 -0.47
N GLU A 71 2.93 4.02 -0.60
CA GLU A 71 3.93 4.36 0.42
C GLU A 71 3.22 4.89 1.68
N ILE A 72 3.74 4.56 2.86
CA ILE A 72 3.28 5.09 4.15
C ILE A 72 4.48 5.68 4.90
N PRO A 73 4.29 6.62 5.85
CA PRO A 73 5.41 7.15 6.61
C PRO A 73 6.06 6.01 7.41
N PHE A 74 7.36 5.81 7.21
CA PHE A 74 8.10 4.73 7.87
C PHE A 74 8.05 4.86 9.41
N ASP A 75 8.18 6.09 9.92
CA ASP A 75 8.06 6.40 11.33
C ASP A 75 7.04 7.54 11.56
N LEU A 76 5.77 7.15 11.72
CA LEU A 76 4.70 8.10 11.96
C LEU A 76 4.85 8.85 13.30
N ALA A 77 5.45 8.23 14.31
CA ALA A 77 5.61 8.85 15.63
C ALA A 77 6.61 10.00 15.55
N VAL A 78 7.79 9.75 14.97
CA VAL A 78 8.81 10.77 14.70
C VAL A 78 8.26 11.88 13.81
N LEU A 79 7.51 11.52 12.77
CA LEU A 79 6.86 12.49 11.91
C LEU A 79 5.87 13.38 12.67
N MET A 80 5.02 12.82 13.52
CA MET A 80 4.05 13.58 14.32
C MET A 80 4.71 14.46 15.39
N GLU A 81 5.89 14.09 15.88
CA GLU A 81 6.65 14.88 16.87
C GLU A 81 7.36 16.07 16.23
N HIS A 82 8.05 15.86 15.10
CA HIS A 82 8.86 16.89 14.45
C HIS A 82 8.11 17.71 13.41
N ASP A 83 7.08 17.14 12.79
CA ASP A 83 6.24 17.83 11.80
C ASP A 83 4.80 17.31 11.79
N PRO A 84 3.97 17.79 12.73
CA PRO A 84 2.56 17.42 12.81
C PRO A 84 1.76 17.76 11.54
N GLU A 85 2.17 18.78 10.78
CA GLU A 85 1.48 19.16 9.55
C GLU A 85 1.69 18.10 8.47
N SER A 86 2.94 17.68 8.27
CA SER A 86 3.27 16.58 7.37
C SER A 86 2.60 15.28 7.81
N GLY A 87 2.50 15.01 9.12
CA GLY A 87 1.74 13.87 9.64
C GLY A 87 0.25 13.90 9.27
N ARG A 88 -0.39 15.08 9.30
CA ARG A 88 -1.78 15.23 8.81
C ARG A 88 -1.88 15.02 7.30
N ARG A 89 -0.95 15.59 6.53
CA ARG A 89 -0.90 15.41 5.06
C ARG A 89 -0.77 13.94 4.68
N TRP A 90 0.10 13.19 5.36
CA TRP A 90 0.23 11.75 5.20
C TRP A 90 -1.08 11.01 5.46
N ARG A 91 -1.79 11.35 6.54
CA ARG A 91 -3.09 10.73 6.84
C ARG A 91 -4.10 10.96 5.71
N HIS A 92 -4.21 12.20 5.21
CA HIS A 92 -5.11 12.52 4.09
C HIS A 92 -4.69 11.82 2.80
N ALA A 93 -3.40 11.88 2.45
CA ALA A 93 -2.89 11.28 1.23
C ALA A 93 -3.08 9.75 1.20
N VAL A 94 -2.79 9.05 2.31
CA VAL A 94 -3.02 7.60 2.42
C VAL A 94 -4.51 7.27 2.34
N ARG A 95 -5.38 8.06 2.99
CA ARG A 95 -6.84 7.90 2.91
C ARG A 95 -7.33 8.04 1.47
N ASP A 96 -6.89 9.08 0.78
CA ASP A 96 -7.34 9.39 -0.57
C ASP A 96 -6.80 8.35 -1.57
N ALA A 97 -5.55 7.91 -1.43
CA ALA A 97 -4.97 6.84 -2.24
C ALA A 97 -5.71 5.49 -2.06
N PHE A 98 -6.04 5.12 -0.82
CA PHE A 98 -6.84 3.92 -0.58
C PHE A 98 -8.24 4.03 -1.16
N ARG A 99 -8.90 5.18 -1.03
CA ARG A 99 -10.23 5.40 -1.61
C ARG A 99 -10.19 5.28 -3.14
N ALA A 100 -9.27 5.99 -3.79
CA ALA A 100 -9.09 5.92 -5.24
C ALA A 100 -8.88 4.48 -5.73
N ALA A 101 -8.06 3.70 -5.02
CA ALA A 101 -7.84 2.30 -5.36
C ALA A 101 -9.08 1.42 -5.13
N PHE A 102 -9.73 1.54 -3.97
CA PHE A 102 -10.88 0.71 -3.61
C PHE A 102 -12.12 1.02 -4.45
N ASP A 103 -12.34 2.28 -4.81
CA ASP A 103 -13.43 2.68 -5.71
C ASP A 103 -13.28 2.06 -7.11
N LEU A 104 -12.04 1.74 -7.50
CA LEU A 104 -11.70 1.01 -8.74
C LEU A 104 -11.62 -0.52 -8.55
N GLY A 105 -11.97 -1.04 -7.36
CA GLY A 105 -11.98 -2.47 -7.06
C GLY A 105 -10.60 -3.08 -6.80
N TRP A 106 -9.56 -2.27 -6.62
CA TRP A 106 -8.25 -2.76 -6.22
C TRP A 106 -8.30 -3.29 -4.79
N THR A 107 -7.41 -4.23 -4.47
CA THR A 107 -7.34 -4.83 -3.13
C THR A 107 -5.93 -4.76 -2.58
N VAL A 108 -5.80 -4.59 -1.26
CA VAL A 108 -4.50 -4.69 -0.59
C VAL A 108 -4.06 -6.15 -0.62
N ASP A 109 -2.89 -6.37 -1.20
CA ASP A 109 -2.28 -7.68 -1.31
C ASP A 109 -1.33 -7.96 -0.16
N ASP A 110 -0.42 -7.03 0.08
CA ASP A 110 0.74 -7.28 0.93
C ASP A 110 1.34 -5.99 1.51
N PHE A 111 2.33 -6.14 2.38
CA PHE A 111 3.09 -5.05 2.98
C PHE A 111 4.57 -5.36 2.94
N ALA A 112 5.40 -4.36 2.63
CA ALA A 112 6.84 -4.50 2.67
C ALA A 112 7.55 -3.27 3.24
N VAL A 113 8.73 -3.50 3.77
CA VAL A 113 9.70 -2.46 4.13
C VAL A 113 10.95 -2.65 3.27
N VAL A 114 11.19 -1.71 2.36
CA VAL A 114 12.33 -1.77 1.45
C VAL A 114 13.39 -0.74 1.84
N ARG A 115 14.65 -1.02 1.51
CA ARG A 115 15.74 -0.04 1.64
C ARG A 115 15.99 0.62 0.28
N LYS A 116 15.79 1.93 0.17
CA LYS A 116 16.03 2.72 -1.05
C LYS A 116 16.99 3.86 -0.74
N GLN A 117 18.09 3.97 -1.49
CA GLN A 117 19.05 5.09 -1.39
C GLN A 117 19.43 5.50 0.05
N HIS A 118 19.70 4.49 0.91
CA HIS A 118 20.04 4.61 2.35
C HIS A 118 18.88 4.85 3.33
N GLU A 119 17.66 4.98 2.84
CA GLU A 119 16.44 5.14 3.63
C GLU A 119 15.63 3.84 3.69
N ARG A 120 14.82 3.66 4.74
CA ARG A 120 13.78 2.61 4.79
C ARG A 120 12.44 3.22 4.40
N ARG A 121 11.75 2.56 3.46
CA ARG A 121 10.40 2.93 3.03
C ARG A 121 9.45 1.79 3.35
N ALA A 122 8.27 2.12 3.82
CA ALA A 122 7.21 1.17 4.12
C ALA A 122 6.04 1.42 3.17
N GLY A 123 5.36 0.36 2.75
CA GLY A 123 4.22 0.51 1.86
C GLY A 123 3.39 -0.74 1.71
N TYR A 124 2.16 -0.54 1.27
CA TYR A 124 1.24 -1.61 0.92
C TYR A 124 1.30 -1.86 -0.57
N PHE A 125 1.36 -3.13 -0.97
CA PHE A 125 1.12 -3.55 -2.35
C PHE A 125 -0.38 -3.71 -2.58
N LEU A 126 -0.86 -3.18 -3.69
CA LEU A 126 -2.23 -3.30 -4.15
C LEU A 126 -2.25 -4.06 -5.47
N ARG A 127 -3.26 -4.89 -5.65
CA ARG A 127 -3.51 -5.62 -6.90
C ARG A 127 -4.78 -5.13 -7.55
N ALA A 128 -4.74 -5.01 -8.88
CA ALA A 128 -5.90 -4.74 -9.70
C ALA A 128 -6.99 -5.81 -9.49
N PRO A 129 -8.28 -5.47 -9.66
CA PRO A 129 -9.35 -6.44 -9.61
C PRO A 129 -9.07 -7.55 -10.63
N THR A 130 -9.06 -8.80 -10.17
CA THR A 130 -9.11 -9.92 -11.09
C THR A 130 -10.51 -9.93 -11.71
N SER A 131 -10.62 -9.71 -13.01
CA SER A 131 -11.85 -10.09 -13.72
C SER A 131 -12.06 -11.58 -13.44
N SER A 132 -13.00 -11.92 -12.57
CA SER A 132 -13.44 -13.31 -12.48
C SER A 132 -13.95 -13.68 -13.88
N PRO A 133 -13.60 -14.86 -14.42
CA PRO A 133 -14.37 -15.40 -15.52
C PRO A 133 -15.84 -15.44 -15.06
N PRO A 134 -16.81 -15.11 -15.94
CA PRO A 134 -18.22 -15.18 -15.57
C PRO A 134 -18.49 -16.59 -15.03
N VAL A 135 -19.05 -16.67 -13.83
CA VAL A 135 -19.62 -17.92 -13.31
C VAL A 135 -20.60 -18.38 -14.39
N PRO A 136 -20.42 -19.57 -15.00
CA PRO A 136 -21.41 -20.07 -15.95
C PRO A 136 -22.75 -20.06 -15.22
N ALA A 137 -23.73 -19.35 -15.78
CA ALA A 137 -25.08 -19.37 -15.25
C ALA A 137 -25.50 -20.84 -15.20
N ASP A 138 -25.73 -21.36 -13.98
CA ASP A 138 -26.29 -22.68 -13.80
C ASP A 138 -27.59 -22.72 -14.59
N GLY A 139 -27.54 -23.44 -15.70
CA GLY A 139 -28.71 -23.73 -16.51
C GLY A 139 -29.57 -24.72 -15.74
N ASN A 140 -30.76 -24.28 -15.34
CA ASN A 140 -31.91 -25.16 -15.14
C ASN A 140 -33.21 -24.42 -15.46
#